data_AF-A0A060C400-F1
#
_entry.id   AF-A0A060C400-F1
#
_cell.length_a   1.000
_cell.length_b   1.000
_cell.length_c   1.000
_cell.angle_alpha   90.00
_cell.angle_beta   90.00
_cell.angle_gamma   90.00
#
_symmetry.space_group_name_H-M   'P 1'
#
loop_
_entity.id
_entity.type
_entity.pdbx_description
1 polymer ?
#
loop_
_entity_poly.entity_id
_entity_poly.type
_entity_poly.pdbx_seq_one_letter_code
_entity_poly.pdbx_strand_id
1 'polypeptide(L)'
;GDYLLMLNNDVEVISEHWMEYLIGPCLRDDVGAVGAKLLYPDKTIQHAGVGLHHEGPGHIGRFLPSKSTDYYSLVSLTQDYTAVTGACLLTKRSVFNQVGKLDEILAVDYNDI
;
A
#
# COMPACT_ATOMS: atom_id res chain seq x y z
N GLY A 1 7.35 -17.82 -7.86
CA GLY A 1 7.97 -16.66 -7.20
C GLY A 1 7.66 -16.67 -5.72
N ASP A 2 8.63 -16.26 -4.91
CA ASP A 2 8.54 -16.25 -3.43
C ASP A 2 7.73 -15.07 -2.89
N TYR A 3 7.54 -14.06 -3.73
CA TYR A 3 6.71 -12.89 -3.46
C TYR A 3 5.47 -12.91 -4.36
N LEU A 4 4.41 -12.29 -3.87
CA LEU A 4 3.16 -12.03 -4.56
C LEU A 4 2.99 -10.51 -4.63
N LEU A 5 2.86 -9.99 -5.85
CA LEU A 5 2.47 -8.60 -6.08
C LEU A 5 1.03 -8.60 -6.59
N MET A 6 0.14 -7.98 -5.81
CA MET A 6 -1.18 -7.57 -6.26
C MET A 6 -1.05 -6.17 -6.83
N LEU A 7 -1.56 -5.98 -8.04
CA LEU A 7 -1.50 -4.71 -8.74
C LEU A 7 -2.80 -4.56 -9.53
N ASN A 8 -3.52 -3.47 -9.26
CA ASN A 8 -4.73 -3.19 -10.03
C ASN A 8 -4.39 -2.90 -11.49
N ASN A 9 -5.32 -3.25 -12.37
CA ASN A 9 -5.17 -3.12 -13.82
C ASN A 9 -5.20 -1.67 -14.33
N ASP A 10 -5.56 -0.72 -13.48
CA ASP A 10 -5.62 0.72 -13.76
C ASP A 10 -4.45 1.51 -13.13
N VAL A 11 -3.42 0.81 -12.62
CA VAL A 11 -2.22 1.44 -12.07
C VAL A 11 -1.13 1.58 -13.14
N GLU A 12 -0.51 2.76 -13.19
CA GLU A 12 0.67 3.04 -14.02
C GLU A 12 1.93 3.19 -13.16
N VAL A 13 3.02 2.54 -13.58
CA VAL A 13 4.33 2.69 -12.95
C VAL A 13 4.98 3.99 -13.42
N ILE A 14 5.18 4.92 -12.49
CA ILE A 14 5.78 6.24 -12.76
C ILE A 14 7.19 6.41 -12.16
N SER A 15 7.77 5.34 -11.61
CA SER A 15 9.09 5.35 -10.97
C SER A 15 9.91 4.16 -11.45
N GLU A 16 11.13 4.41 -11.92
CA GLU A 16 12.02 3.36 -12.45
C GLU A 16 12.40 2.30 -11.40
N HIS A 17 12.44 2.69 -10.13
CA HIS A 17 12.91 1.84 -9.01
C HIS A 17 11.76 1.32 -8.12
N TRP A 18 10.53 1.32 -8.63
CA TRP A 18 9.34 0.99 -7.84
C TRP A 18 9.40 -0.41 -7.23
N MET A 19 9.95 -1.40 -7.94
CA MET A 19 10.09 -2.77 -7.44
C MET A 19 11.10 -2.86 -6.31
N GLU A 20 12.24 -2.17 -6.42
CA GLU A 20 13.28 -2.11 -5.40
C GLU A 20 12.74 -1.48 -4.11
N TYR A 21 11.91 -0.45 -4.24
CA TYR A 21 11.26 0.20 -3.09
C TYR A 21 10.20 -0.68 -2.41
N LEU A 22 9.54 -1.59 -3.15
CA LEU A 22 8.61 -2.55 -2.57
C LEU A 22 9.34 -3.74 -1.94
N ILE A 23 10.31 -4.33 -2.65
CA ILE A 23 10.99 -5.55 -2.20
C ILE A 23 11.93 -5.28 -1.03
N GLY A 24 12.59 -4.11 -0.99
CA GLY A 24 13.55 -3.75 0.05
C GLY A 24 12.99 -3.94 1.47
N PRO A 25 11.86 -3.28 1.82
CA PRO A 25 11.21 -3.51 3.11
C PRO A 25 10.66 -4.93 3.27
N CYS A 26 10.13 -5.54 2.20
CA CYS A 26 9.53 -6.87 2.25
C CYS A 26 10.54 -7.99 2.57
N LEU A 27 11.84 -7.75 2.32
CA LEU A 27 12.93 -8.67 2.70
C LEU A 27 13.11 -8.81 4.22
N ARG A 28 12.64 -7.84 5.02
CA ARG A 28 12.75 -7.92 6.47
C ARG A 28 11.79 -8.95 7.04
N ASP A 29 12.21 -9.69 8.06
CA ASP A 29 11.39 -10.76 8.66
C ASP A 29 10.16 -10.23 9.40
N ASP A 30 10.21 -8.99 9.88
CA ASP A 30 9.12 -8.32 10.61
C ASP A 30 8.08 -7.66 9.70
N VAL A 31 8.27 -7.69 8.37
CA VAL A 31 7.37 -7.09 7.39
C VAL A 31 6.54 -8.16 6.69
N GLY A 32 5.21 -8.09 6.87
CA GLY A 32 4.23 -8.99 6.25
C GLY A 32 3.74 -8.51 4.88
N ALA A 33 3.54 -7.21 4.71
CA ALA A 33 3.05 -6.60 3.46
C ALA A 33 3.67 -5.21 3.26
N VAL A 34 3.83 -4.80 2.00
CA VAL A 34 4.34 -3.49 1.60
C VAL A 34 3.42 -2.91 0.53
N GLY A 35 2.96 -1.67 0.75
CA GLY A 35 2.18 -0.91 -0.22
C GLY A 35 3.01 0.18 -0.90
N ALA A 36 2.57 0.61 -2.08
CA ALA A 36 3.13 1.79 -2.74
C ALA A 36 2.37 3.07 -2.36
N LYS A 37 3.03 4.23 -2.44
CA LYS A 37 2.31 5.50 -2.54
C LYS A 37 1.64 5.59 -3.90
N LEU A 38 0.32 5.70 -3.93
CA LEU A 38 -0.48 5.84 -5.15
C LEU A 38 -0.94 7.29 -5.32
N LEU A 39 -0.95 7.74 -6.55
CA LEU A 39 -1.38 9.08 -6.93
C LEU A 39 -2.58 9.00 -7.86
N TYR A 40 -3.49 9.96 -7.74
CA TYR A 40 -4.47 10.26 -8.78
C TYR A 40 -3.78 10.90 -10.00
N PRO A 41 -4.44 10.94 -11.18
CA PRO A 41 -3.86 11.55 -12.38
C PRO A 41 -3.48 13.02 -12.24
N ASP A 42 -4.14 13.75 -11.33
CA ASP A 42 -3.84 15.16 -11.01
C ASP A 42 -2.64 15.33 -10.06
N LYS A 43 -1.94 14.24 -9.73
CA LYS A 43 -0.77 14.18 -8.84
C LYS A 43 -1.09 14.47 -7.36
N THR A 44 -2.36 14.41 -6.98
CA THR A 44 -2.75 14.30 -5.57
C THR A 44 -2.62 12.86 -5.09
N ILE A 45 -2.46 12.66 -3.79
CA ILE A 45 -2.29 11.34 -3.19
C ILE A 45 -3.64 10.61 -3.17
N GLN A 46 -3.64 9.37 -3.65
CA GLN A 46 -4.73 8.41 -3.47
C GLN A 46 -4.50 7.56 -2.22
N HIS A 47 -3.27 7.08 -2.03
CA HIS A 47 -2.89 6.22 -0.91
C HIS A 47 -1.45 6.47 -0.49
N ALA A 48 -1.19 6.60 0.81
CA ALA A 48 0.15 6.61 1.40
C ALA A 48 0.16 5.83 2.73
N GLY A 49 -0.57 4.72 2.79
CA GLY A 49 -0.92 4.00 4.01
C GLY A 49 -2.42 4.09 4.34
N VAL A 50 -2.90 3.20 5.21
CA VAL A 50 -4.24 3.23 5.80
C VAL A 50 -4.11 3.46 7.31
N GLY A 51 -4.89 4.39 7.84
CA GLY A 51 -5.06 4.62 9.27
C GLY A 51 -6.51 4.48 9.70
N LEU A 52 -6.73 4.35 11.01
CA LEU A 52 -8.07 4.30 11.58
C LEU A 52 -8.56 5.71 11.90
N HIS A 53 -9.74 6.03 11.38
CA HIS A 53 -10.48 7.26 11.67
C HIS A 53 -11.80 6.92 12.36
N HIS A 54 -12.51 7.94 12.85
CA HIS A 54 -13.82 7.75 13.49
C HIS A 54 -14.83 7.05 12.58
N GLU A 55 -14.76 7.29 11.27
CA GLU A 55 -15.66 6.71 10.27
C GLU A 55 -15.19 5.35 9.73
N GLY A 56 -14.05 4.84 10.21
CA GLY A 56 -13.44 3.59 9.75
C GLY A 56 -12.04 3.76 9.17
N PRO A 57 -11.49 2.73 8.50
CA PRO A 57 -10.18 2.81 7.87
C PRO A 57 -10.21 3.80 6.70
N GLY A 58 -9.15 4.59 6.57
CA GLY A 58 -9.02 5.62 5.54
C GLY A 58 -7.59 5.79 5.05
N HIS A 59 -7.44 6.23 3.80
CA HIS A 59 -6.13 6.44 3.20
C HIS A 59 -5.46 7.70 3.74
N ILE A 60 -4.24 7.54 4.24
CA ILE A 60 -3.43 8.64 4.75
C ILE A 60 -3.03 9.58 3.61
N GLY A 61 -3.16 10.88 3.86
CA GLY A 61 -2.74 11.94 2.94
C GLY A 61 -3.61 12.11 1.70
N ARG A 62 -4.76 11.42 1.62
CA ARG A 62 -5.67 11.50 0.47
C ARG A 62 -5.98 12.95 0.09
N PHE A 63 -5.86 13.26 -1.20
CA PHE A 63 -6.02 14.60 -1.81
C PHE A 63 -4.94 15.63 -1.49
N LEU A 64 -3.94 15.31 -0.67
CA LEU A 64 -2.77 16.19 -0.53
C LEU A 64 -1.91 16.14 -1.81
N PRO A 65 -1.17 17.20 -2.14
CA PRO A 65 -0.15 17.14 -3.18
C PRO A 65 0.86 16.02 -2.91
N SER A 66 1.30 15.30 -3.95
CA SER A 66 2.26 14.18 -3.86
C SER A 66 3.59 14.49 -3.14
N LYS A 67 4.00 15.76 -3.14
CA LYS A 67 5.20 16.30 -2.48
C LYS A 67 4.84 17.22 -1.30
N SER A 68 3.68 16.99 -0.66
CA SER A 68 3.31 17.76 0.52
C SER A 68 4.40 17.63 1.60
N THR A 69 4.74 18.78 2.17
CA THR A 69 5.65 18.90 3.32
C THR A 69 4.88 18.97 4.64
N ASP A 70 3.55 18.79 4.60
CA ASP A 70 2.71 18.75 5.79
C ASP A 70 3.15 17.61 6.70
N TYR A 71 2.93 17.81 8.01
CA TYR A 71 3.32 16.86 9.05
C TYR A 71 4.73 16.29 8.81
N TYR A 72 5.72 17.18 8.67
CA TYR A 72 7.12 16.81 8.46
C TYR A 72 7.39 15.96 7.20
N SER A 73 6.61 16.16 6.14
CA SER A 73 6.72 15.41 4.87
C SER A 73 6.48 13.91 5.03
N LEU A 74 5.69 13.48 6.03
CA LEU A 74 5.47 12.07 6.35
C LEU A 74 5.06 11.24 5.14
N VAL A 75 4.22 11.79 4.27
CA VAL A 75 3.73 11.14 3.03
C VAL A 75 4.81 10.95 1.95
N SER A 76 6.04 11.41 2.21
CA SER A 76 7.20 11.20 1.35
C SER A 76 8.19 10.18 1.90
N LEU A 77 7.90 9.58 3.06
CA LEU A 77 8.77 8.62 3.74
C LEU A 77 8.16 7.22 3.74
N THR A 78 9.01 6.19 3.76
CA THR A 78 8.60 4.83 4.10
C THR A 78 8.23 4.79 5.59
N GLN A 79 7.06 4.27 5.92
CA GLN A 79 6.49 4.26 7.28
C GLN A 79 5.73 2.95 7.53
N ASP A 80 5.59 2.60 8.80
CA ASP A 80 4.71 1.52 9.24
C ASP A 80 3.29 2.07 9.43
N TYR A 81 2.30 1.39 8.84
CA TYR A 81 0.88 1.76 8.92
C TYR A 81 0.03 0.57 9.33
N THR A 82 -1.23 0.82 9.71
CA THR A 82 -2.17 -0.22 10.12
C THR A 82 -2.49 -1.19 8.98
N ALA A 83 -2.63 -0.68 7.76
CA ALA A 83 -2.83 -1.48 6.55
C ALA A 83 -2.33 -0.73 5.30
N VAL A 84 -2.30 -1.44 4.19
CA VAL A 84 -2.00 -0.90 2.85
C VAL A 84 -3.06 -1.41 1.88
N THR A 85 -3.36 -0.63 0.84
CA THR A 85 -4.40 -1.04 -0.12
C THR A 85 -3.92 -2.18 -1.02
N GLY A 86 -4.85 -3.03 -1.45
CA GLY A 86 -4.66 -4.09 -2.43
C GLY A 86 -4.35 -3.58 -3.84
N ALA A 87 -4.59 -2.29 -4.13
CA ALA A 87 -4.29 -1.70 -5.44
C ALA A 87 -2.81 -1.80 -5.82
N CYS A 88 -1.91 -1.82 -4.84
CA CYS A 88 -0.51 -2.21 -5.02
C CYS A 88 0.04 -2.77 -3.70
N LEU A 89 0.07 -4.09 -3.56
CA LEU A 89 0.48 -4.80 -2.35
C LEU A 89 1.48 -5.91 -2.70
N LEU A 90 2.68 -5.83 -2.11
CA LEU A 90 3.69 -6.88 -2.16
C LEU A 90 3.73 -7.65 -0.84
N THR A 91 3.66 -8.97 -0.89
CA THR A 91 3.79 -9.84 0.29
C THR A 91 4.59 -11.10 -0.02
N LYS A 92 5.18 -11.71 1.01
CA LYS A 92 5.78 -13.05 0.90
C LYS A 92 4.68 -14.07 0.68
N ARG A 93 4.87 -15.01 -0.24
CA ARG A 93 3.93 -16.11 -0.49
C ARG A 93 3.68 -16.93 0.78
N SER A 94 4.69 -17.12 1.62
CA SER A 94 4.57 -17.82 2.90
C SER A 94 3.60 -17.11 3.84
N VAL A 95 3.75 -15.79 4.01
CA VAL A 95 2.87 -14.95 4.84
C VAL A 95 1.45 -14.97 4.29
N PHE A 96 1.27 -14.78 2.98
CA PHE A 96 -0.05 -14.81 2.34
C PHE A 96 -0.80 -16.13 2.59
N ASN A 97 -0.10 -17.26 2.50
CA ASN A 97 -0.69 -18.57 2.82
C ASN A 97 -0.95 -18.74 4.32
N GLN A 98 -0.06 -18.23 5.17
CA GLN A 98 -0.17 -18.33 6.63
C GLN A 98 -1.40 -17.60 7.17
N VAL A 99 -1.74 -16.44 6.60
CA VAL A 99 -2.90 -15.64 7.02
C VAL A 99 -4.22 -16.10 6.38
N GLY A 100 -4.20 -17.16 5.57
CA GLY A 100 -5.41 -17.69 4.94
C GLY A 100 -5.81 -16.99 3.64
N LYS A 101 -4.90 -16.24 3.01
CA LYS A 101 -5.10 -15.50 1.74
C LYS A 101 -6.07 -14.31 1.92
N LEU A 102 -6.83 -13.97 0.87
CA LEU A 102 -7.90 -12.96 0.92
C LEU A 102 -9.25 -13.63 1.17
N ASP A 103 -10.13 -12.93 1.89
CA ASP A 103 -11.50 -13.39 2.14
C ASP A 103 -12.40 -13.11 0.93
N GLU A 104 -12.85 -14.19 0.28
CA GLU A 104 -13.74 -14.11 -0.90
C GLU A 104 -15.14 -13.55 -0.57
N ILE A 105 -15.53 -13.50 0.71
CA ILE A 105 -16.78 -12.87 1.15
C ILE A 105 -16.73 -11.35 0.94
N LEU A 106 -15.54 -10.74 1.03
CA LEU A 106 -15.29 -9.30 0.85
C LEU A 106 -15.03 -8.91 -0.62
N ALA A 107 -15.78 -9.50 -1.55
CA ALA A 107 -15.47 -9.43 -2.99
C ALA A 107 -15.44 -8.02 -3.62
N VAL A 108 -16.10 -7.03 -3.00
CA VAL A 108 -16.28 -5.70 -3.59
C VAL A 108 -15.47 -4.62 -2.88
N ASP A 109 -15.44 -4.65 -1.54
CA ASP A 109 -14.80 -3.62 -0.72
C ASP A 109 -14.24 -4.24 0.56
N TYR A 110 -13.24 -3.59 1.16
CA TYR A 110 -12.56 -4.01 2.38
C TYR A 110 -11.79 -5.35 2.32
N ASN A 111 -11.63 -6.00 1.16
CA ASN A 111 -10.82 -7.22 1.06
C ASN A 111 -9.32 -7.02 1.32
N ASP A 112 -8.88 -5.77 1.37
CA ASP A 112 -7.51 -5.34 1.61
C ASP A 112 -7.29 -4.71 2.98
N ILE A 113 -8.27 -4.83 3.89
CA ILE A 113 -8.21 -4.36 5.29
C ILE A 113 -8.07 -5.51 6.28
#